data_AF-A0A3N0EG26-F1
#
_entry.id   AF-A0A3N0EG26-F1
#
_cell.length_a   1.000
_cell.length_b   1.000
_cell.length_c   1.000
_cell.angle_alpha   90.00
_cell.angle_beta   90.00
_cell.angle_gamma   90.00
#
_symmetry.space_group_name_H-M   'P 1'
#
loop_
_entity.id
_entity.type
_entity.pdbx_description
1 polymer ?
#
loop_
_entity_poly.entity_id
_entity_poly.type
_entity_poly.pdbx_seq_one_letter_code
_entity_poly.pdbx_strand_id
1 'polypeptide(L)'
;MNDDHAEETLLICRVLGGYPNATAARMTGVDQAGGDYVATVGGVETPLRIPWASPVTERPQIRREVVRMYQEACARGGVTPHGEQEPPG
;
A
#
# COMPACT_ATOMS: atom_id res chain seq x y z
N MET A 1 2.99 15.20 -4.14
CA MET A 1 3.84 14.74 -3.02
C MET A 1 3.04 14.11 -1.87
N ASN A 2 1.75 14.43 -1.64
CA ASN A 2 0.86 13.61 -0.79
C ASN A 2 0.00 12.62 -1.61
N ASP A 3 -0.29 12.94 -2.88
CA ASP A 3 -1.00 12.04 -3.80
C ASP A 3 -0.19 10.83 -4.28
N ASP A 4 1.15 10.92 -4.24
CA ASP A 4 2.05 9.88 -4.77
C ASP A 4 1.81 8.52 -4.08
N HIS A 5 1.48 8.57 -2.77
CA HIS A 5 1.24 7.36 -1.99
C HIS A 5 -0.21 6.87 -2.03
N ALA A 6 -1.17 7.65 -2.54
CA ALA A 6 -2.58 7.25 -2.52
C ALA A 6 -2.83 6.09 -3.50
N GLU A 7 -2.21 6.14 -4.70
CA GLU A 7 -2.33 5.09 -5.71
C GLU A 7 -1.60 3.81 -5.29
N GLU A 8 -0.39 3.94 -4.71
CA GLU A 8 0.37 2.82 -4.16
C GLU A 8 -0.40 2.15 -3.01
N THR A 9 -0.95 2.96 -2.10
CA THR A 9 -1.76 2.48 -0.97
C THR A 9 -3.03 1.79 -1.46
N LEU A 10 -3.67 2.33 -2.50
CA LEU A 10 -4.84 1.71 -3.12
C LEU A 10 -4.51 0.35 -3.72
N LEU A 11 -3.40 0.24 -4.44
CA LEU A 11 -2.97 -1.04 -5.01
C LEU A 11 -2.70 -2.08 -3.90
N ILE A 12 -2.01 -1.67 -2.84
CA ILE A 12 -1.77 -2.50 -1.65
C ILE A 12 -3.11 -2.96 -1.04
N CYS A 13 -4.06 -2.05 -0.80
CA CYS A 13 -5.35 -2.40 -0.20
C CYS A 13 -6.21 -3.30 -1.10
N ARG A 14 -6.13 -3.11 -2.42
CA ARG A 14 -6.85 -3.94 -3.40
C ARG A 14 -6.32 -5.37 -3.42
N VAL A 15 -5.00 -5.51 -3.45
CA VAL A 15 -4.33 -6.79 -3.68
C VAL A 15 -4.04 -7.54 -2.39
N LEU A 16 -3.47 -6.87 -1.40
CA LEU A 16 -3.12 -7.46 -0.10
C LEU A 16 -4.25 -7.33 0.92
N GLY A 17 -5.00 -6.24 0.88
CA GLY A 17 -6.16 -6.02 1.76
C GLY A 17 -7.41 -6.82 1.36
N GLY A 18 -7.43 -7.43 0.17
CA GLY A 18 -8.57 -8.23 -0.30
C GLY A 18 -9.78 -7.41 -0.77
N TYR A 19 -9.59 -6.12 -1.06
CA TYR A 19 -10.66 -5.22 -1.53
C TYR A 19 -10.45 -4.80 -3.00
N PRO A 20 -10.58 -5.71 -3.99
CA PRO A 20 -10.29 -5.40 -5.39
C PRO A 20 -11.16 -4.26 -5.94
N ASN A 21 -12.35 -4.05 -5.37
CA ASN A 21 -13.29 -3.00 -5.76
C ASN A 21 -13.08 -1.66 -5.03
N ALA A 22 -12.02 -1.51 -4.22
CA ALA A 22 -11.71 -0.24 -3.60
C ALA A 22 -11.44 0.82 -4.67
N THR A 23 -11.95 2.03 -4.53
CA THR A 23 -11.74 3.15 -5.47
C THR A 23 -10.75 4.17 -4.96
N ALA A 24 -10.56 4.25 -3.64
CA ALA A 24 -9.55 5.07 -2.98
C ALA A 24 -9.02 4.33 -1.76
N ALA A 25 -7.80 4.62 -1.35
CA ALA A 25 -7.30 4.15 -0.07
C ALA A 25 -6.31 5.16 0.51
N ARG A 26 -6.24 5.21 1.83
CA ARG A 26 -5.31 6.06 2.56
C ARG A 26 -4.77 5.33 3.77
N MET A 27 -3.50 5.55 4.05
CA MET A 27 -2.88 5.06 5.28
C MET A 27 -3.28 5.99 6.42
N THR A 28 -3.87 5.45 7.47
CA THR A 28 -4.28 6.21 8.66
C THR A 28 -3.31 6.05 9.82
N GLY A 29 -2.55 4.95 9.85
CA GLY A 29 -1.61 4.67 10.92
C GLY A 29 -0.67 3.53 10.59
N VAL A 30 0.35 3.38 11.41
CA VAL A 30 1.23 2.21 11.41
C VAL A 30 1.73 1.97 12.82
N ASP A 31 1.73 0.70 13.19
CA ASP A 31 2.32 0.19 14.41
C ASP A 31 3.38 -0.87 14.11
N GLN A 32 3.99 -1.40 15.16
CA GLN A 32 5.01 -2.46 15.09
C GLN A 32 4.49 -3.76 14.47
N ALA A 33 3.18 -4.00 14.47
CA ALA A 33 2.57 -5.22 13.97
C ALA A 33 1.99 -5.11 12.54
N GLY A 34 1.64 -3.90 12.08
CA GLY A 34 1.02 -3.70 10.77
C GLY A 34 0.76 -2.24 10.45
N GLY A 35 0.29 -2.01 9.23
CA GLY A 35 -0.23 -0.71 8.78
C GLY A 35 -1.76 -0.69 8.85
N ASP A 36 -2.31 0.43 9.34
CA ASP A 36 -3.73 0.72 9.32
C ASP A 36 -4.05 1.58 8.10
N TYR A 37 -5.01 1.10 7.33
CA TYR A 37 -5.45 1.71 6.10
C TYR A 37 -6.97 1.85 6.11
N VAL A 38 -7.48 2.80 5.34
CA VAL A 38 -8.90 2.96 5.08
C VAL A 38 -9.08 2.92 3.58
N ALA A 39 -9.80 1.92 3.10
CA ALA A 39 -10.15 1.77 1.69
C ALA A 39 -11.60 2.19 1.46
N THR A 40 -11.85 3.03 0.47
CA THR A 40 -13.20 3.40 0.05
C THR A 40 -13.71 2.38 -0.96
N VAL A 41 -14.75 1.63 -0.63
CA VAL A 41 -15.37 0.64 -1.51
C VAL A 41 -16.81 1.04 -1.77
N GLY A 42 -17.16 1.35 -3.02
CA GLY A 42 -18.51 1.81 -3.37
C GLY A 42 -18.94 3.09 -2.62
N GLY A 43 -17.98 3.96 -2.28
CA GLY A 43 -18.24 5.18 -1.50
C GLY A 43 -18.22 5.00 0.01
N VAL A 44 -18.00 3.77 0.53
CA VAL A 44 -17.94 3.49 1.97
C VAL A 44 -16.48 3.33 2.42
N GLU A 45 -16.05 4.15 3.39
CA GLU A 45 -14.76 4.01 4.05
C GLU A 45 -14.74 2.74 4.92
N THR A 46 -13.91 1.79 4.52
CA THR A 46 -13.71 0.50 5.19
C THR A 46 -12.32 0.50 5.83
N PRO A 47 -12.20 0.53 7.16
CA PRO A 47 -10.92 0.39 7.83
C PRO A 47 -10.41 -1.05 7.70
N LEU A 48 -9.14 -1.20 7.37
CA LEU A 48 -8.46 -2.48 7.28
C LEU A 48 -7.05 -2.35 7.87
N ARG A 49 -6.56 -3.45 8.44
CA ARG A 49 -5.19 -3.56 8.94
C ARG A 49 -4.47 -4.63 8.14
N ILE A 50 -3.31 -4.30 7.63
CA ILE A 50 -2.46 -5.25 6.91
C ILE A 50 -1.24 -5.54 7.80
N PRO A 51 -1.08 -6.80 8.26
CA PRO A 51 0.06 -7.16 9.11
C PRO A 51 1.36 -7.10 8.31
N TRP A 52 2.44 -6.67 8.96
CA TRP A 52 3.77 -6.77 8.40
C TRP A 52 4.17 -8.25 8.27
N ALA A 53 5.10 -8.55 7.35
CA ALA A 53 5.64 -9.89 7.26
C ALA A 53 6.55 -10.21 8.45
N SER A 54 7.09 -9.18 9.12
CA SER A 54 7.81 -9.31 10.37
C SER A 54 7.56 -8.08 11.24
N PRO A 55 7.48 -8.24 12.57
CA PRO A 55 7.26 -7.12 13.47
C PRO A 55 8.38 -6.09 13.32
N VAL A 56 8.01 -4.84 13.09
CA VAL A 56 8.92 -3.73 12.89
C VAL A 56 9.14 -3.02 14.21
N THR A 57 10.40 -2.79 14.59
CA THR A 57 10.73 -2.07 15.83
C THR A 57 11.08 -0.61 15.57
N GLU A 58 11.47 -0.28 14.33
CA GLU A 58 11.98 1.05 13.96
C GLU A 58 11.29 1.61 12.71
N ARG A 59 11.16 2.95 12.65
CA ARG A 59 10.63 3.67 11.49
C ARG A 59 11.27 3.33 10.13
N PRO A 60 12.59 3.15 9.99
CA PRO A 60 13.18 2.68 8.73
C PRO A 60 12.71 1.28 8.30
N GLN A 61 12.37 0.39 9.25
CA GLN A 61 11.84 -0.93 8.92
C GLN A 61 10.41 -0.85 8.38
N ILE A 62 9.58 0.05 8.93
CA ILE A 62 8.23 0.32 8.40
C ILE A 62 8.30 0.65 6.91
N ARG A 63 9.19 1.56 6.51
CA ARG A 63 9.34 1.94 5.09
C ARG A 63 9.72 0.75 4.22
N ARG A 64 10.62 -0.12 4.70
CA ARG A 64 11.01 -1.34 3.98
C ARG A 64 9.84 -2.30 3.80
N GLU A 65 9.04 -2.51 4.85
CA GLU A 65 7.87 -3.39 4.77
C GLU A 65 6.80 -2.80 3.83
N VAL A 66 6.53 -1.49 3.89
CA VAL A 66 5.60 -0.82 2.95
C VAL A 66 6.08 -0.96 1.49
N VAL A 67 7.36 -0.73 1.21
CA VAL A 67 7.94 -0.89 -0.13
C VAL A 67 7.82 -2.34 -0.61
N ARG A 68 8.12 -3.31 0.26
CA ARG A 68 7.94 -4.74 -0.05
C ARG A 68 6.49 -5.04 -0.39
N MET A 69 5.54 -4.55 0.41
CA MET A 69 4.11 -4.74 0.17
C MET A 69 3.65 -4.12 -1.15
N TYR A 70 4.15 -2.93 -1.48
CA TYR A 70 3.89 -2.30 -2.77
C TYR A 70 4.42 -3.15 -3.92
N GLN A 71 5.69 -3.59 -3.86
CA GLN A 71 6.29 -4.44 -4.88
C GLN A 71 5.53 -5.76 -5.05
N GLU A 72 5.09 -6.38 -3.95
CA GLU A 72 4.28 -7.58 -3.98
C GLU A 72 2.90 -7.33 -4.60
N ALA A 73 2.27 -6.20 -4.26
CA ALA A 73 1.01 -5.79 -4.85
C ALA A 73 1.13 -5.49 -6.35
N CYS A 74 2.23 -4.88 -6.79
CA CYS A 74 2.59 -4.69 -8.20
C CYS A 74 2.75 -6.03 -8.92
N ALA A 75 3.54 -6.94 -8.37
CA ALA A 75 3.80 -8.26 -8.95
C ALA A 75 2.51 -9.10 -9.10
N ARG A 76 1.61 -9.05 -8.09
CA ARG A 76 0.32 -9.74 -8.10
C ARG A 76 -0.73 -9.02 -8.95
N GLY A 77 -0.71 -7.69 -8.98
CA GLY A 77 -1.63 -6.84 -9.73
C GLY A 77 -1.24 -6.64 -11.21
N GLY A 78 -0.05 -7.11 -11.62
CA GLY A 78 0.46 -6.94 -12.98
C GLY A 78 0.80 -5.48 -13.32
N VAL A 79 1.09 -4.66 -12.31
CA VAL A 79 1.46 -3.24 -12.48
C VAL A 79 2.97 -3.12 -12.42
N THR A 80 3.59 -2.48 -13.42
CA THR A 80 5.01 -2.13 -13.35
C THR A 80 5.17 -1.03 -12.29
N PRO A 81 5.97 -1.23 -11.22
CA PRO A 81 6.17 -0.20 -10.21
C PRO A 81 6.68 1.06 -10.88
N HIS A 82 6.11 2.22 -10.52
CA HIS A 82 6.49 3.52 -11.08
C HIS A 82 7.87 3.95 -10.52
N GLY A 83 8.91 3.24 -10.94
CA GLY A 83 10.31 3.50 -10.63
C GLY A 83 11.23 3.33 -11.84
N GLU A 84 10.71 2.83 -12.97
CA GLU A 84 11.40 2.81 -14.26
C GLU A 84 10.71 3.83 -15.19
N GLN A 85 10.80 5.11 -14.85
CA GLN A 85 10.69 6.14 -15.87
C GLN A 85 12.05 6.19 -16.56
N GLU A 86 12.16 5.45 -17.66
CA GLU A 86 13.27 5.48 -18.61
C GLU A 86 13.61 6.95 -18.95
N PRO A 87 14.87 7.42 -18.82
CA PRO A 87 15.20 8.81 -19.13
C PRO A 87 15.04 9.02 -20.64
N PRO A 88 14.46 10.15 -21.10
CA PRO A 88 14.47 10.47 -22.53
C PRO A 88 15.92 10.63 -22.98
N GLY A 89 16.27 9.94 -24.06
CA GLY A 89 17.61 9.89 -24.65
C GLY A 89 18.08 11.18 -25.32
#